data_AF-A0A953E633-F1
#
_entry.id   AF-A0A953E633-F1
#
_cell.length_a   1.000
_cell.length_b   1.000
_cell.length_c   1.000
_cell.angle_alpha   90.00
_cell.angle_beta   90.00
_cell.angle_gamma   90.00
#
_symmetry.space_group_name_H-M   'P 1'
#
loop_
_entity.id
_entity.type
_entity.pdbx_description
1 polymer ?
#
loop_
_entity_poly.entity_id
_entity_poly.type
_entity_poly.pdbx_seq_one_letter_code
_entity_poly.pdbx_strand_id
1 'polypeptide(L)'
;MHPAVDHPLPLTGSETDADLAAARRVLAQEADGIAQLGAALDASFGRAVSLLAGATGRVVVTGMGKSGHVARKIAATLASTG
;
A
#
# COMPACT_ATOMS: atom_id res chain seq x y z
N MET A 1 -21.62 -6.58 41.44
CA MET A 1 -21.42 -5.12 41.61
C MET A 1 -20.10 -4.74 40.95
N HIS A 2 -20.13 -4.55 39.62
CA HIS A 2 -19.07 -3.94 38.82
C HIS A 2 -19.77 -2.80 38.07
N PRO A 3 -19.39 -1.53 38.25
CA PRO A 3 -20.02 -0.45 37.51
C PRO A 3 -19.56 -0.57 36.04
N ALA A 4 -20.52 -0.50 35.13
CA ALA A 4 -20.25 -0.31 33.72
C ALA A 4 -19.43 0.98 33.55
N VAL A 5 -18.23 0.87 32.98
CA VAL A 5 -17.48 2.01 32.47
C VAL A 5 -18.09 2.42 31.12
N ASP A 6 -19.30 2.97 31.17
CA ASP A 6 -19.85 3.75 30.06
C ASP A 6 -19.36 5.19 30.24
N HIS A 7 -18.24 5.49 29.60
CA HIS A 7 -17.94 6.87 29.24
C HIS A 7 -17.52 6.92 27.77
N PRO A 8 -18.47 7.15 26.84
CA PRO A 8 -18.08 7.71 25.56
C PRO A 8 -17.50 9.10 25.85
N LEU A 9 -16.17 9.21 25.77
CA LEU A 9 -15.50 10.51 25.80
C LEU A 9 -16.11 11.37 24.69
N PRO A 10 -16.37 12.67 24.93
CA PRO A 10 -16.84 13.56 23.88
C PRO A 10 -15.72 13.72 22.85
N LEU A 11 -15.93 13.18 21.64
CA LEU A 11 -15.11 13.48 20.47
C LEU A 11 -15.45 14.93 20.12
N THR A 12 -14.58 15.86 20.52
CA THR A 12 -14.78 17.27 20.21
C THR A 12 -14.78 17.42 18.69
N GLY A 13 -15.77 18.12 18.13
CA GLY A 13 -15.97 18.21 16.67
C GLY A 13 -14.76 18.71 15.89
N SER A 14 -13.76 19.34 16.53
CA SER A 14 -12.53 19.78 15.88
C SER A 14 -11.49 18.67 15.65
N GLU A 15 -11.45 17.63 16.50
CA GLU A 15 -10.47 16.53 16.36
C GLU A 15 -10.87 15.56 15.24
N THR A 16 -12.16 15.23 15.14
CA THR A 16 -12.69 14.41 14.04
C THR A 16 -12.54 15.10 12.69
N ASP A 17 -12.75 16.41 12.61
CA ASP A 17 -12.56 17.18 11.38
C ASP A 17 -11.08 17.22 10.96
N ALA A 18 -10.15 17.34 11.92
CA ALA A 18 -8.71 17.29 11.66
C ALA A 18 -8.25 15.90 11.18
N ASP A 19 -8.72 14.82 11.80
CA ASP A 19 -8.42 13.45 11.39
C ASP A 19 -8.97 13.14 9.99
N LEU A 20 -10.20 13.57 9.69
CA LEU A 20 -10.79 13.43 8.37
C LEU A 20 -10.02 14.23 7.32
N ALA A 21 -9.60 15.45 7.63
CA ALA A 21 -8.76 16.25 6.74
C ALA A 21 -7.40 15.57 6.48
N ALA A 22 -6.78 15.00 7.52
CA ALA A 22 -5.53 14.27 7.40
C ALA A 22 -5.69 13.01 6.54
N ALA A 23 -6.73 12.21 6.76
CA ALA A 23 -7.03 11.02 5.98
C ALA A 23 -7.26 11.36 4.49
N ARG A 24 -8.06 12.40 4.21
CA ARG A 24 -8.29 12.88 2.83
C ARG A 24 -6.99 13.32 2.17
N ARG A 25 -6.13 14.05 2.89
CA ARG A 25 -4.84 14.50 2.38
C ARG A 25 -3.92 13.33 2.04
N VAL A 26 -3.81 12.33 2.92
CA VAL A 26 -2.97 11.14 2.67
C VAL A 26 -3.46 10.39 1.43
N LEU A 27 -4.77 10.13 1.33
CA LEU A 27 -5.34 9.43 0.18
C LEU A 27 -5.16 10.22 -1.13
N ALA A 28 -5.28 11.55 -1.10
CA ALA A 28 -4.99 12.39 -2.26
C ALA A 28 -3.51 12.28 -2.69
N GLN A 29 -2.58 12.31 -1.74
CA GLN A 29 -1.15 12.14 -2.02
C GLN A 29 -0.83 10.76 -2.61
N GLU A 30 -1.48 9.71 -2.12
CA GLU A 30 -1.33 8.35 -2.67
C GLU A 30 -1.88 8.26 -4.10
N ALA A 31 -3.04 8.86 -4.38
CA ALA A 31 -3.62 8.90 -5.71
C ALA A 31 -2.71 9.64 -6.71
N ASP A 32 -2.18 10.79 -6.31
CA ASP A 32 -1.21 11.55 -7.12
C ASP A 32 0.06 10.72 -7.39
N GLY A 33 0.54 9.98 -6.39
CA GLY A 33 1.68 9.08 -6.55
C GLY A 33 1.43 7.97 -7.57
N ILE A 34 0.24 7.37 -7.56
CA ILE A 34 -0.17 6.37 -8.55
C ILE A 34 -0.27 6.99 -9.94
N ALA A 35 -0.83 8.20 -10.07
CA ALA A 35 -0.91 8.92 -11.34
C ALA A 35 0.49 9.20 -11.92
N GLN A 36 1.43 9.64 -11.09
CA GLN A 36 2.82 9.87 -11.49
C GLN A 36 3.50 8.57 -11.93
N LEU A 37 3.28 7.46 -11.20
CA LEU A 37 3.81 6.16 -11.58
C LEU A 37 3.28 5.72 -12.95
N GLY A 38 2.00 5.92 -13.22
CA GLY A 38 1.39 5.63 -14.52
C GLY A 38 2.02 6.45 -15.65
N ALA A 39 2.28 7.74 -15.41
CA ALA A 39 2.94 8.62 -16.38
C ALA A 39 4.42 8.26 -16.63
N ALA A 40 5.09 7.65 -15.65
CA ALA A 40 6.48 7.24 -15.74
C ALA A 40 6.70 5.87 -16.42
N LEU A 41 5.62 5.15 -16.76
CA LEU A 41 5.74 3.86 -17.44
C LEU A 41 6.32 4.04 -18.85
N ASP A 42 7.37 3.30 -19.13
CA ASP A 42 8.04 3.30 -20.43
C ASP A 42 8.39 1.86 -20.88
N ALA A 43 9.21 1.76 -21.92
CA ALA A 43 9.62 0.46 -22.45
C ALA A 43 10.37 -0.43 -21.43
N SER A 44 10.93 0.12 -20.36
CA SER A 44 11.59 -0.66 -19.30
C SER A 44 10.59 -1.54 -18.54
N PHE A 45 9.36 -1.07 -18.35
CA PHE A 45 8.29 -1.85 -17.71
C PHE A 45 7.97 -3.09 -18.55
N GLY A 46 7.74 -2.90 -19.86
CA GLY A 46 7.47 -4.01 -20.78
C GLY A 46 8.61 -5.04 -20.80
N ARG A 47 9.87 -4.58 -20.82
CA ARG A 47 11.03 -5.46 -20.72
C ARG A 47 11.06 -6.25 -19.41
N ALA A 48 10.77 -5.61 -18.27
CA ALA A 48 10.71 -6.28 -16.98
C ALA A 48 9.62 -7.37 -16.96
N VAL A 49 8.44 -7.09 -17.53
CA VAL A 49 7.36 -8.08 -17.65
C VAL A 49 7.81 -9.28 -18.50
N SER A 50 8.42 -9.05 -19.67
CA SER A 50 8.94 -10.13 -20.52
C SER A 50 10.02 -10.96 -19.83
N LEU A 51 10.92 -10.33 -19.07
CA LEU A 51 11.95 -11.03 -18.29
C LEU A 51 11.34 -11.93 -17.21
N LEU A 52 10.35 -11.42 -16.47
CA LEU A 52 9.66 -12.20 -15.44
C LEU A 52 8.86 -13.37 -16.05
N ALA A 53 8.14 -13.13 -17.14
CA ALA A 53 7.37 -14.16 -17.84
C ALA A 53 8.25 -15.27 -18.45
N GLY A 54 9.48 -14.94 -18.83
CA GLY A 54 10.47 -15.91 -19.33
C GLY A 54 11.25 -16.65 -18.25
N ALA A 55 11.03 -16.36 -16.97
CA ALA A 55 11.77 -16.99 -15.88
C ALA A 55 11.38 -18.47 -15.72
N THR A 56 12.34 -19.37 -15.92
CA THR A 56 12.15 -20.83 -15.78
C THR A 56 12.43 -21.35 -14.36
N GLY A 57 12.98 -20.49 -13.50
CA GLY A 57 13.33 -20.79 -12.12
C GLY A 57 12.39 -20.15 -11.11
N ARG A 58 12.96 -19.61 -10.02
CA ARG A 58 12.21 -18.87 -9.01
C ARG A 58 12.51 -17.38 -9.11
N VAL A 59 11.49 -16.55 -9.00
CA VAL A 59 11.63 -15.10 -8.81
C VAL A 59 11.79 -14.82 -7.31
N VAL A 60 12.92 -14.26 -6.93
CA VAL A 60 13.19 -13.86 -5.54
C VAL A 60 12.91 -12.38 -5.39
N VAL A 61 12.00 -12.01 -4.49
CA VAL A 61 11.66 -10.63 -4.17
C VAL A 61 12.11 -10.31 -2.74
N THR A 62 12.89 -9.25 -2.56
CA THR A 62 13.53 -8.89 -1.29
C THR A 62 13.44 -7.38 -1.05
N GLY A 63 13.48 -6.97 0.23
CA GLY A 63 13.42 -5.59 0.68
C GLY A 63 13.49 -5.50 2.22
N MET A 64 13.75 -4.31 2.77
CA MET A 64 13.92 -4.08 4.21
C MET A 64 12.87 -3.09 4.73
N GLY A 65 12.34 -3.34 5.94
CA GLY A 65 11.30 -2.49 6.52
C GLY A 65 10.00 -2.51 5.70
N LYS A 66 9.40 -1.33 5.43
CA LYS A 66 8.15 -1.21 4.66
C LYS A 66 8.25 -1.85 3.28
N SER A 67 9.40 -1.73 2.60
CA SER A 67 9.60 -2.35 1.28
C SER A 67 9.66 -3.88 1.37
N GLY A 68 10.10 -4.44 2.51
CA GLY A 68 10.03 -5.89 2.78
C GLY A 68 8.59 -6.40 2.86
N HIS A 69 7.68 -5.63 3.47
CA HIS A 69 6.24 -5.97 3.48
C HIS A 69 5.64 -5.94 2.07
N VAL A 70 6.00 -4.95 1.25
CA VAL A 70 5.57 -4.86 -0.15
C VAL A 70 6.14 -6.03 -0.97
N ALA A 71 7.44 -6.32 -0.83
CA ALA A 71 8.11 -7.46 -1.47
C ALA A 71 7.41 -8.78 -1.15
N ARG A 72 7.01 -8.99 0.11
CA ARG A 72 6.26 -10.19 0.52
C ARG A 72 4.89 -10.29 -0.14
N LYS A 73 4.16 -9.18 -0.28
CA LYS A 73 2.88 -9.15 -1.01
C LYS A 73 3.08 -9.47 -2.49
N ILE A 74 4.07 -8.85 -3.13
CA ILE A 74 4.40 -9.11 -4.54
C ILE A 74 4.75 -10.59 -4.73
N ALA A 75 5.62 -11.16 -3.90
CA ALA A 75 5.99 -12.56 -3.97
C ALA A 75 4.79 -13.49 -3.83
N ALA A 76 3.86 -13.19 -2.90
CA ALA A 76 2.63 -13.96 -2.74
C ALA A 76 1.73 -13.86 -3.99
N THR A 77 1.59 -12.67 -4.57
CA THR A 77 0.85 -12.48 -5.82
C THR A 77 1.48 -13.26 -6.98
N LEU A 78 2.80 -13.15 -7.19
CA LEU A 78 3.50 -13.88 -8.25
C LEU A 78 3.39 -15.40 -8.09
N ALA A 79 3.53 -15.91 -6.85
CA ALA A 79 3.36 -17.33 -6.58
C ALA A 79 1.92 -17.83 -6.83
N SER A 80 0.92 -16.95 -6.73
CA SER A 80 -0.48 -17.29 -7.02
C SER A 80 -0.81 -17.29 -8.52
N THR A 81 0.07 -16.75 -9.36
CA THR A 81 -0.12 -16.66 -10.82
C THR A 81 0.64 -17.71 -11.62
N GLY A 82 1.39 -18.60 -10.97
CA GLY A 82 2.17 -19.67 -11.60
C GLY A 82 3.67 -19.37 -11.65
#